data_AF-A0A174TWC6-F1
#
_entry.id   AF-A0A174TWC6-F1
#
_cell.length_a   1.000
_cell.length_b   1.000
_cell.length_c   1.000
_cell.angle_alpha   90.00
_cell.angle_beta   90.00
_cell.angle_gamma   90.00
#
_symmetry.space_group_name_H-M   'P 1'
#
loop_
_entity.id
_entity.type
_entity.pdbx_description
1 polymer ?
#
loop_
_entity_poly.entity_id
_entity_poly.type
_entity_poly.pdbx_seq_one_letter_code
_entity_poly.pdbx_strand_id
1 'polypeptide(L)' 'MRETSIRLHWIFHLANKNVELRLMPANGGEPKTLLKLFGGQGTINVNSWAPDSKRIAFVSYRIN' A
#
# COMPACT_ATOMS: atom_id res chain seq x y z
N MET A 1 -3.98 -11.88 -17.26
CA MET A 1 -3.65 -11.25 -15.96
C MET A 1 -2.29 -11.78 -15.53
N ARG A 2 -1.22 -10.98 -15.57
CA ARG A 2 0.04 -11.34 -14.89
C ARG A 2 -0.12 -10.84 -13.46
N GLU A 3 -0.49 -11.76 -12.58
CA GLU A 3 -0.80 -11.48 -11.18
C GLU A 3 0.34 -10.65 -10.58
N THR A 4 0.03 -9.44 -10.15
CA THR A 4 0.89 -8.66 -9.26
C THR A 4 0.07 -8.44 -8.02
N SER A 5 0.15 -9.38 -7.09
CA SER A 5 -0.53 -9.29 -5.81
C SER A 5 0.31 -8.42 -4.90
N ILE A 6 -0.07 -7.16 -4.69
CA ILE A 6 0.44 -6.42 -3.54
C ILE A 6 -0.10 -7.11 -2.29
N ARG A 7 0.75 -7.88 -1.62
CA ARG A 7 0.51 -8.26 -0.22
C ARG A 7 0.99 -7.12 0.66
N LEU A 8 0.05 -6.34 1.15
CA LEU A 8 0.31 -5.37 2.19
C LEU A 8 0.47 -6.11 3.53
N HIS A 9 1.69 -6.23 4.04
CA HIS A 9 1.93 -6.72 5.40
C HIS A 9 1.66 -5.56 6.37
N TRP A 10 0.46 -5.52 6.95
CA TRP A 10 0.13 -4.55 7.99
C TRP A 10 0.05 -5.22 9.35
N ILE A 11 0.84 -4.70 10.27
CA ILE A 11 0.76 -4.99 11.69
C ILE A 11 -0.47 -4.21 12.20
N PHE A 12 -1.59 -4.92 12.42
CA PHE A 12 -2.88 -4.50 13.00
C PHE A 12 -3.10 -2.99 13.29
N HIS A 13 -4.04 -2.37 12.55
CA HIS A 13 -4.91 -1.22 12.90
C HIS A 13 -4.31 0.09 13.48
N LEU A 14 -3.00 0.29 13.49
CA LEU A 14 -2.44 1.54 14.00
C LEU A 14 -2.58 2.69 12.97
N ALA A 15 -3.18 3.81 13.40
CA ALA A 15 -3.15 5.07 12.67
C ALA A 15 -1.87 5.87 12.98
N ASN A 16 -1.58 6.87 12.14
CA ASN A 16 -0.63 7.95 12.42
C ASN A 16 0.84 7.51 12.58
N LYS A 17 1.33 6.70 11.64
CA LYS A 17 2.71 6.23 11.58
C LYS A 17 3.38 6.64 10.27
N ASN A 18 4.72 6.71 10.28
CA ASN A 18 5.48 6.70 9.04
C ASN A 18 5.45 5.29 8.47
N VAL A 19 4.90 5.16 7.27
CA VAL A 19 4.62 3.89 6.61
C VAL A 19 5.18 3.91 5.20
N GLU A 20 5.34 2.72 4.63
CA GLU A 20 5.79 2.55 3.25
C GLU A 20 4.74 1.78 2.45
N LEU A 21 4.42 2.31 1.27
CA LEU A 21 3.66 1.58 0.26
C LEU A 21 4.65 0.81 -0.61
N ARG A 22 4.49 -0.51 -0.67
CA ARG A 22 5.40 -1.39 -1.39
C ARG A 22 4.67 -2.23 -2.44
N LEU A 23 5.33 -2.45 -3.56
CA LEU A 23 4.90 -3.38 -4.61
C LEU A 23 5.58 -4.72 -4.38
N MET A 24 4.81 -5.80 -4.28
CA MET A 24 5.34 -7.15 -4.06
C MET A 24 5.10 -8.02 -5.30
N PRO A 25 6.08 -8.83 -5.73
CA PRO A 25 5.85 -9.84 -6.77
C PRO A 25 4.80 -10.86 -6.32
N ALA A 26 3.91 -11.30 -7.22
CA ALA A 26 2.86 -12.25 -6.85
C ALA A 26 3.39 -13.63 -6.43
N ASN A 27 4.50 -14.06 -7.04
CA ASN A 27 5.16 -15.32 -6.70
C ASN A 27 5.94 -15.25 -5.38
N GLY A 28 5.83 -14.14 -4.63
CA GLY A 28 6.69 -13.86 -3.50
C GLY A 28 8.06 -13.32 -3.93
N GLY A 29 8.85 -12.91 -2.93
CA GLY A 29 10.17 -12.29 -3.13
C GLY A 29 10.24 -10.87 -2.59
N GLU A 30 11.31 -10.16 -2.97
CA GLU A 30 11.65 -8.86 -2.42
C GLU A 30 10.64 -7.77 -2.83
N PRO A 31 10.00 -7.09 -1.86
CA PRO A 31 9.11 -5.97 -2.15
C PRO A 31 9.89 -4.72 -2.54
N LYS A 32 9.37 -3.95 -3.50
CA LYS A 32 9.91 -2.65 -3.91
C LYS A 32 9.12 -1.52 -3.26
N THR A 33 9.78 -0.63 -2.53
CA THR A 33 9.13 0.59 -2.01
C THR A 33 8.77 1.54 -3.15
N LEU A 34 7.50 1.94 -3.20
CA LEU A 34 6.97 2.93 -4.15
C LEU A 34 6.93 4.32 -3.53
N LEU A 35 6.51 4.42 -2.27
CA LEU A 35 6.32 5.69 -1.57
C LEU A 35 6.51 5.50 -0.06
N LYS A 36 7.06 6.52 0.60
CA LYS A 36 7.04 6.66 2.06
C LYS A 36 6.12 7.82 2.41
N LEU A 37 5.22 7.62 3.37
CA LEU A 37 4.25 8.63 3.76
C LEU A 37 3.88 8.51 5.23
N PHE A 38 3.27 9.56 5.78
CA PHE A 38 2.58 9.49 7.06
C PHE A 38 1.14 8.99 6.84
N GLY A 39 0.74 7.95 7.57
CA GLY A 39 -0.52 7.26 7.34
C GLY A 39 -0.77 6.13 8.34
N GLY A 40 -1.68 5.22 8.01
CA GLY A 40 -2.02 4.06 8.85
C GLY A 40 -3.40 3.52 8.51
N GLN A 41 -4.20 3.16 9.51
CA GLN A 41 -5.61 2.83 9.29
C GLN A 41 -6.31 3.97 8.52
N GLY A 42 -6.90 3.65 7.37
CA GLY A 42 -7.54 4.61 6.47
C GLY A 42 -6.68 5.11 5.30
N THR A 43 -5.37 4.85 5.31
CA THR A 43 -4.50 5.15 4.15
C THR A 43 -4.78 4.21 2.98
N ILE A 44 -4.84 2.91 3.25
CA ILE A 44 -5.26 1.87 2.29
C ILE A 44 -5.72 0.64 3.06
N ASN A 45 -7.02 0.34 3.03
CA ASN A 45 -7.61 -0.79 3.78
C ASN A 45 -8.09 -1.91 2.85
N VAL A 46 -8.36 -1.58 1.59
CA VAL A 46 -8.84 -2.50 0.55
C VAL A 46 -8.04 -2.27 -0.72
N ASN A 47 -8.12 -3.23 -1.64
CA ASN A 47 -7.64 -3.06 -3.01
C ASN A 47 -8.29 -1.80 -3.61
N SER A 48 -7.44 -0.84 -4.03
CA SER A 48 -7.87 0.43 -4.65
C SER A 48 -7.16 0.65 -5.98
N TRP A 49 -7.08 -0.41 -6.79
CA TRP A 49 -6.44 -0.37 -8.10
C TRP A 49 -7.39 0.17 -9.18
N ALA A 50 -6.85 0.93 -10.12
CA ALA A 50 -7.55 1.18 -11.37
C ALA A 50 -7.76 -0.14 -12.12
N PRO A 51 -8.86 -0.30 -12.90
CA PRO A 51 -9.12 -1.53 -13.67
C PRO A 51 -8.00 -1.92 -14.64
N ASP A 52 -7.19 -0.95 -15.06
CA ASP A 52 -6.03 -1.14 -15.93
C ASP A 52 -4.76 -1.61 -15.20
N SER A 53 -4.80 -1.73 -13.87
CA SER A 53 -3.68 -2.07 -12.98
C SER A 53 -2.45 -1.17 -13.11
N LYS A 54 -2.59 0.04 -13.67
CA LYS A 54 -1.49 1.00 -13.83
C LYS A 54 -1.42 2.03 -12.71
N ARG A 55 -2.50 2.19 -11.95
CA ARG A 55 -2.64 3.22 -10.91
C ARG A 55 -3.27 2.65 -9.65
N ILE A 56 -2.89 3.21 -8.51
CA ILE A 56 -3.48 2.94 -7.20
C ILE A 56 -3.93 4.24 -6.57
N ALA A 57 -5.07 4.21 -5.88
CA ALA A 57 -5.52 5.28 -5.03
C ALA A 57 -5.18 4.97 -3.55
N PHE A 58 -4.71 5.98 -2.83
CA PHE A 58 -4.43 5.92 -1.39
C PHE A 58 -4.69 7.29 -0.76
N VAL A 59 -4.85 7.34 0.56
CA VAL A 59 -5.03 8.58 1.33
C VAL A 59 -3.81 8.84 2.20
N SER A 60 -3.24 10.03 2.10
CA SER A 60 -2.27 10.56 3.06
C SER A 60 -2.86 11.74 3.81
N TYR A 61 -2.40 11.96 5.04
CA TYR A 61 -2.86 13.07 5.87
C TYR A 61 -1.70 13.64 6.70
N ARG A 62 -1.93 14.82 7.24
CA ARG A 62 -1.04 15.49 8.19
C ARG A 62 -1.80 15.72 9.48
N ILE A 63 -1.09 15.60 10.60
CA ILE A 63 -1.60 15.99 11.91
C ILE A 63 -0.84 17.26 12.28
N ASN A 64 -1.58 18.30 12.63
CA ASN A 64 -1.04 19.54 13.18
C ASN A 64 -0.90 19.42 14.71
#